data_AF-A0A9P7HCN7-F1
#
_entry.id   AF-A0A9P7HCN7-F1
#
_cell.length_a   1.000
_cell.length_b   1.000
_cell.length_c   1.000
_cell.angle_alpha   90.00
_cell.angle_beta   90.00
_cell.angle_gamma   90.00
#
_symmetry.space_group_name_H-M   'P 1'
#
loop_
_entity.id
_entity.type
_entity.pdbx_description
1 polymer ?
#
loop_
_entity_poly.entity_id
_entity_poly.type
_entity_poly.pdbx_seq_one_letter_code
_entity_poly.pdbx_strand_id
1 'polypeptide(L)'
;MKPACLNLGPSRLSEIPVAGAPAVAHDAVFGDITEDGPNYRDVGWLGTSALMMKTQIGLGILSIPSAFHTLGIIPGIICLIVIGAITTWSDYMIGTFKLNHREVYGIDDAGGILFGRVGREVLGIGFALFTIFTSASGILGISISFNALSTHGTCTAVFAAVAAIIVFLCSSIRTLSRMSWLAWVGVISLMAAVYLVTIAVGIQDRPSAAPQINLDDDWKSDYKLYNSPDFADAMTAISTIVFAYAGTPLFFPIAAEMRDPHHYTKAMLLCQSVATVTYIVVGIVIYYYCGSYVASPALGSAGKTIKQIAYGLALPGLIAGATINAHVTGKYAFVRILRGSKHLTANTFVHWATWLGLTFTTAFVAYIIASAIPVFGSLVSLVGALLGTLQTFQPYGCFWLYDN
;
A
#
# COMPACT_ATOMS: atom_id res chain seq x y z
N MET A 1 39.20 -54.09 -37.25
CA MET A 1 39.52 -52.67 -36.96
C MET A 1 38.46 -52.10 -36.02
N LYS A 2 38.81 -51.92 -34.73
CA LYS A 2 38.25 -50.87 -33.83
C LYS A 2 38.82 -49.50 -34.30
N PRO A 3 38.33 -48.30 -33.88
CA PRO A 3 37.70 -47.92 -32.58
C PRO A 3 36.51 -46.94 -32.77
N ALA A 4 35.85 -46.28 -31.80
CA ALA A 4 35.81 -46.22 -30.34
C ALA A 4 34.43 -45.65 -29.93
N CYS A 5 33.80 -46.23 -28.90
CA CYS A 5 32.70 -45.63 -28.15
C CYS A 5 33.25 -44.58 -27.18
N LEU A 6 32.61 -43.41 -27.10
CA LEU A 6 32.80 -42.45 -26.02
C LEU A 6 31.61 -42.56 -25.05
N ASN A 7 31.86 -43.20 -23.91
CA ASN A 7 30.99 -43.22 -22.74
C ASN A 7 31.03 -41.83 -22.08
N LEU A 8 29.90 -41.12 -22.06
CA LEU A 8 29.65 -40.04 -21.09
C LEU A 8 28.74 -40.61 -20.01
N GLY A 9 29.34 -40.94 -18.87
CA GLY A 9 28.63 -41.43 -17.68
C GLY A 9 27.77 -40.36 -17.01
N PRO A 10 26.92 -40.75 -16.04
CA PRO A 10 26.01 -39.83 -15.37
C PRO A 10 26.79 -38.96 -14.37
N SER A 11 26.82 -37.65 -14.57
CA SER A 11 27.28 -36.69 -13.56
C SER A 11 26.21 -36.53 -12.47
N ARG A 12 26.05 -37.56 -11.64
CA ARG A 12 25.53 -37.45 -10.27
C ARG A 12 26.68 -37.73 -9.33
N LEU A 13 27.45 -36.70 -9.01
CA LEU A 13 28.23 -36.70 -7.77
C LEU A 13 27.43 -35.87 -6.77
N SER A 14 26.63 -36.59 -5.99
CA SER A 14 26.25 -36.20 -4.65
C SER A 14 27.52 -35.87 -3.87
N GLU A 15 27.75 -34.59 -3.61
CA GLU A 15 28.74 -34.18 -2.62
C GLU A 15 28.27 -34.68 -1.25
N ILE A 16 29.13 -35.51 -0.66
CA ILE A 16 29.05 -35.97 0.72
C ILE A 16 29.20 -34.70 1.60
N PRO A 17 28.36 -34.49 2.64
CA PRO A 17 28.52 -33.32 3.49
C PRO A 17 29.83 -33.43 4.26
N VAL A 18 30.76 -32.51 3.99
CA VAL A 18 31.89 -32.26 4.89
C VAL A 18 31.28 -31.70 6.18
N ALA A 19 31.40 -32.47 7.26
CA ALA A 19 31.00 -32.05 8.59
C ALA A 19 31.79 -30.79 8.99
N GLY A 20 31.09 -29.66 9.17
CA GLY A 20 31.66 -28.44 9.76
C GLY A 20 31.56 -27.14 8.95
N ALA A 21 30.83 -27.07 7.83
CA ALA A 21 30.53 -25.79 7.18
C ALA A 21 29.19 -25.22 7.69
N PRO A 22 29.12 -23.96 8.16
CA PRO A 22 27.85 -23.34 8.54
C PRO A 22 26.96 -23.27 7.30
N ALA A 23 25.67 -23.58 7.45
CA ALA A 23 24.72 -23.66 6.35
C ALA A 23 24.50 -22.28 5.69
N VAL A 24 25.29 -21.97 4.66
CA VAL A 24 25.08 -20.81 3.80
C VAL A 24 24.01 -21.18 2.77
N ALA A 25 22.76 -20.80 3.02
CA ALA A 25 21.72 -20.87 2.00
C ALA A 25 21.84 -19.63 1.10
N HIS A 26 22.17 -19.82 -0.18
CA HIS A 26 22.22 -18.74 -1.18
C HIS A 26 20.80 -18.41 -1.67
N ASP A 27 20.35 -17.19 -1.40
CA ASP A 27 19.05 -16.67 -1.81
C ASP A 27 19.14 -15.90 -3.14
N ALA A 28 18.23 -16.18 -4.08
CA ALA A 28 18.21 -15.51 -5.39
C ALA A 28 18.00 -13.99 -5.34
N VAL A 29 17.41 -13.48 -4.26
CA VAL A 29 17.11 -12.06 -4.03
C VAL A 29 18.10 -11.44 -3.04
N PHE A 30 18.39 -12.16 -1.95
CA PHE A 30 19.14 -11.63 -0.81
C PHE A 30 20.61 -12.07 -0.74
N GLY A 31 21.05 -12.98 -1.61
CA GLY A 31 22.41 -13.53 -1.62
C GLY A 31 22.65 -14.49 -0.44
N ASP A 32 23.90 -14.58 0.01
CA ASP A 32 24.29 -15.49 1.09
C ASP A 32 23.67 -15.07 2.44
N ILE A 33 22.81 -15.94 2.99
CA ILE A 33 22.20 -15.74 4.31
C ILE A 33 23.20 -16.24 5.37
N THR A 34 23.75 -15.32 6.17
CA THR A 34 24.61 -15.64 7.32
C THR A 34 23.76 -15.80 8.60
N GLU A 35 24.20 -16.63 9.56
CA GLU A 35 23.49 -16.84 10.84
C GLU A 35 23.37 -15.54 11.68
N ASP A 36 24.33 -14.62 11.57
CA ASP A 36 24.31 -13.30 12.21
C ASP A 36 23.52 -12.24 11.41
N GLY A 37 23.06 -12.58 10.21
CA GLY A 37 22.30 -11.70 9.32
C GLY A 37 20.80 -11.73 9.62
N PRO A 38 20.05 -10.65 9.33
CA PRO A 38 18.59 -10.67 9.46
C PRO A 38 17.98 -11.70 8.50
N ASN A 39 17.11 -12.58 9.00
CA ASN A 39 16.33 -13.50 8.17
C ASN A 39 15.24 -12.73 7.40
N TYR A 40 15.46 -12.51 6.10
CA TYR A 40 14.53 -11.79 5.23
C TYR A 40 13.34 -12.65 4.76
N ARG A 41 13.40 -13.98 4.88
CA ARG A 41 12.32 -14.92 4.49
C ARG A 41 11.55 -15.47 5.69
N ASP A 42 11.11 -14.56 6.56
CA ASP A 42 10.46 -14.93 7.82
C ASP A 42 8.95 -14.63 7.86
N VAL A 43 8.37 -14.14 6.76
CA VAL A 43 6.95 -13.78 6.73
C VAL A 43 6.10 -15.00 6.36
N GLY A 44 5.30 -15.49 7.32
CA GLY A 44 4.29 -16.51 7.07
C GLY A 44 3.06 -15.95 6.33
N TRP A 45 2.26 -16.83 5.72
CA TRP A 45 1.14 -16.44 4.84
C TRP A 45 0.09 -15.51 5.51
N LEU A 46 -0.13 -15.62 6.82
CA LEU A 46 -0.99 -14.70 7.57
C LEU A 46 -0.37 -13.30 7.72
N GLY A 47 0.95 -13.23 7.98
CA GLY A 47 1.69 -11.98 8.00
C GLY A 47 1.71 -11.32 6.62
N THR A 48 1.86 -12.12 5.56
CA THR A 48 1.73 -11.68 4.17
C THR A 48 0.36 -11.08 3.92
N SER A 49 -0.71 -11.77 4.34
CA SER A 49 -2.09 -11.29 4.18
C SER A 49 -2.29 -9.95 4.88
N ALA A 50 -1.76 -9.78 6.09
CA ALA A 50 -1.86 -8.52 6.82
C ALA A 50 -1.04 -7.38 6.19
N LEU A 51 0.15 -7.66 5.65
CA LEU A 51 0.94 -6.68 4.90
C LEU A 51 0.22 -6.24 3.62
N MET A 52 -0.31 -7.20 2.86
CA MET A 52 -1.13 -6.93 1.67
C MET A 52 -2.37 -6.11 2.04
N MET A 53 -3.10 -6.51 3.08
CA MET A 53 -4.26 -5.75 3.58
C MET A 53 -3.86 -4.35 4.01
N LYS A 54 -2.73 -4.17 4.70
CA LYS A 54 -2.29 -2.83 5.14
C LYS A 54 -1.94 -1.91 3.98
N THR A 55 -1.40 -2.47 2.90
CA THR A 55 -1.00 -1.70 1.71
C THR A 55 -2.19 -1.31 0.84
N GLN A 56 -3.27 -2.11 0.81
CA GLN A 56 -4.53 -1.73 0.16
C GLN A 56 -5.49 -0.96 1.09
N ILE A 57 -5.81 -1.53 2.25
CA ILE A 57 -6.67 -0.95 3.29
C ILE A 57 -5.86 0.10 4.07
N GLY A 58 -5.82 1.29 3.48
CA GLY A 58 -5.23 2.49 4.06
C GLY A 58 -6.12 3.69 3.84
N LEU A 59 -5.66 4.61 3.01
CA LEU A 59 -6.35 5.87 2.77
C LEU A 59 -7.48 5.75 1.74
N GLY A 60 -7.41 4.74 0.87
CA GLY A 60 -8.37 4.48 -0.17
C GLY A 60 -9.80 4.31 0.32
N ILE A 61 -10.00 3.46 1.33
CA ILE A 61 -11.31 3.20 1.94
C ILE A 61 -11.98 4.48 2.46
N LEU A 62 -11.20 5.44 2.95
CA LEU A 62 -11.70 6.69 3.47
C LEU A 62 -12.21 7.64 2.38
N SER A 63 -11.95 7.33 1.11
CA SER A 63 -12.35 8.14 -0.04
C SER A 63 -13.48 7.49 -0.85
N ILE A 64 -13.77 6.19 -0.65
CA ILE A 64 -14.81 5.45 -1.39
C ILE A 64 -16.20 6.09 -1.26
N PRO A 65 -16.67 6.51 -0.07
CA PRO A 65 -17.99 7.16 0.05
C PRO A 65 -18.10 8.44 -0.79
N SER A 66 -17.02 9.21 -0.91
CA SER A 66 -16.98 10.42 -1.75
C SER A 66 -17.01 10.09 -3.25
N ALA A 67 -16.34 8.99 -3.66
CA ALA A 67 -16.45 8.49 -5.02
C ALA A 67 -17.89 8.05 -5.36
N PHE A 68 -18.60 7.43 -4.42
CA PHE A 68 -20.01 7.06 -4.58
C PHE A 68 -20.93 8.27 -4.60
N HIS A 69 -20.61 9.34 -3.87
CA HIS A 69 -21.31 10.62 -4.00
C HIS A 69 -21.21 11.18 -5.43
N THR A 70 -20.02 11.11 -6.03
CA THR A 70 -19.79 11.64 -7.37
C THR A 70 -20.47 10.79 -8.45
N LEU A 71 -20.27 9.46 -8.42
CA LEU A 71 -20.79 8.56 -9.46
C LEU A 71 -22.25 8.16 -9.25
N GLY A 72 -22.71 8.08 -8.01
CA GLY A 72 -23.89 7.33 -7.58
C GLY A 72 -23.52 5.91 -7.12
N ILE A 73 -24.36 5.32 -6.27
CA ILE A 73 -24.10 4.01 -5.63
C ILE A 73 -23.87 2.90 -6.68
N ILE A 74 -24.77 2.79 -7.67
CA ILE A 74 -24.75 1.68 -8.63
C ILE A 74 -23.52 1.74 -9.56
N PRO A 75 -23.28 2.84 -10.31
CA PRO A 75 -22.08 2.94 -11.14
C PRO A 75 -20.80 2.91 -10.30
N GLY A 76 -20.82 3.48 -9.08
CA GLY A 76 -19.69 3.40 -8.14
C GLY A 76 -19.32 1.96 -7.78
N ILE A 77 -20.30 1.12 -7.42
CA ILE A 77 -20.09 -0.31 -7.13
C ILE A 77 -19.59 -1.07 -8.36
N ILE A 78 -20.16 -0.80 -9.55
CA ILE A 78 -19.71 -1.46 -10.79
C ILE A 78 -18.25 -1.13 -11.06
N CYS A 79 -17.87 0.16 -11.01
CA CYS A 79 -16.48 0.58 -11.18
C CYS A 79 -15.56 -0.06 -10.13
N LEU A 80 -15.99 -0.11 -8.87
CA LEU A 80 -15.25 -0.74 -7.78
C LEU A 80 -15.01 -2.24 -8.03
N ILE A 81 -16.04 -3.00 -8.42
CA ILE A 81 -15.91 -4.43 -8.71
C ILE A 81 -15.02 -4.67 -9.94
N VAL A 82 -15.17 -3.88 -11.01
CA VAL A 82 -14.36 -4.01 -12.22
C VAL A 82 -12.89 -3.72 -11.91
N ILE A 83 -12.59 -2.62 -11.20
CA ILE A 83 -11.23 -2.29 -10.78
C ILE A 83 -10.68 -3.36 -9.84
N GLY A 84 -11.49 -3.83 -8.88
CA GLY A 84 -11.14 -4.91 -7.97
C GLY A 84 -10.81 -6.21 -8.72
N ALA A 85 -11.54 -6.56 -9.78
CA ALA A 85 -11.26 -7.73 -10.60
C ALA A 85 -9.95 -7.58 -11.39
N ILE A 86 -9.71 -6.41 -11.99
CA ILE A 86 -8.46 -6.11 -12.71
C ILE A 86 -7.27 -6.19 -11.76
N THR A 87 -7.34 -5.57 -10.57
CA THR A 87 -6.24 -5.65 -9.60
C THR A 87 -6.06 -7.05 -9.03
N THR A 88 -7.13 -7.81 -8.82
CA THR A 88 -7.02 -9.23 -8.42
C THR A 88 -6.22 -10.03 -9.44
N TRP A 89 -6.48 -9.80 -10.73
CA TRP A 89 -5.76 -10.46 -11.80
C TRP A 89 -4.30 -10.01 -11.86
N SER A 90 -4.04 -8.70 -11.74
CA SER A 90 -2.67 -8.16 -11.66
C SER A 90 -1.89 -8.74 -10.48
N ASP A 91 -2.49 -8.79 -9.29
CA ASP A 91 -1.87 -9.35 -8.09
C ASP A 91 -1.59 -10.85 -8.26
N TYR A 92 -2.50 -11.59 -8.90
CA TYR A 92 -2.27 -13.00 -9.24
C TYR A 92 -1.06 -13.18 -10.18
N MET A 93 -0.92 -12.29 -11.17
CA MET A 93 0.23 -12.30 -12.09
C MET A 93 1.56 -12.05 -11.39
N ILE A 94 1.61 -11.24 -10.34
CA ILE A 94 2.81 -11.10 -9.51
C ILE A 94 3.24 -12.44 -8.94
N GLY A 95 2.28 -13.19 -8.38
CA GLY A 95 2.55 -14.51 -7.79
C GLY A 95 3.11 -15.49 -8.80
N THR A 96 2.47 -15.61 -9.96
CA THR A 96 2.91 -16.50 -11.04
C THR A 96 4.27 -16.10 -11.59
N PHE A 97 4.47 -14.82 -11.91
CA PHE A 97 5.73 -14.30 -12.44
C PHE A 97 6.88 -14.49 -11.45
N LYS A 98 6.64 -14.31 -10.14
CA LYS A 98 7.63 -14.58 -9.08
C LYS A 98 8.00 -16.05 -8.95
N LEU A 99 7.09 -16.98 -9.24
CA LEU A 99 7.41 -18.41 -9.21
C LEU A 99 8.34 -18.78 -10.37
N ASN A 100 8.17 -18.13 -11.52
CA ASN A 100 8.98 -18.33 -12.73
C ASN A 100 10.33 -17.59 -12.68
N HIS A 101 10.38 -16.38 -12.08
CA HIS A 101 11.55 -15.50 -12.00
C HIS A 101 11.85 -15.15 -10.53
N ARG A 102 12.53 -16.08 -9.84
CA ARG A 102 12.76 -16.03 -8.37
C ARG A 102 13.70 -14.90 -7.95
N GLU A 103 14.53 -14.40 -8.85
CA GLU A 103 15.52 -13.34 -8.67
C GLU A 103 14.91 -11.92 -8.63
N VAL A 104 13.66 -11.77 -9.09
CA VAL A 104 12.98 -10.48 -9.11
C VAL A 104 12.69 -10.06 -7.67
N TYR A 105 13.17 -8.89 -7.22
CA TYR A 105 12.76 -8.32 -5.93
C TYR A 105 11.48 -7.49 -6.06
N GLY A 106 11.53 -6.49 -6.94
CA GLY A 106 10.50 -5.48 -7.16
C GLY A 106 10.02 -5.40 -8.60
N ILE A 107 9.05 -4.52 -8.83
CA ILE A 107 8.48 -4.26 -10.17
C ILE A 107 9.50 -3.71 -11.17
N ASP A 108 10.54 -3.03 -10.67
CA ASP A 108 11.65 -2.50 -11.47
C ASP A 108 12.53 -3.62 -12.03
N ASP A 109 12.80 -4.67 -11.24
CA ASP A 109 13.54 -5.83 -11.72
C ASP A 109 12.73 -6.60 -12.77
N ALA A 110 11.41 -6.74 -12.55
CA ALA A 110 10.50 -7.33 -13.54
C ALA A 110 10.45 -6.51 -14.84
N GLY A 111 10.41 -5.17 -14.74
CA GLY A 111 10.52 -4.27 -15.89
C GLY A 111 11.86 -4.39 -16.62
N GLY A 112 12.92 -4.70 -15.88
CA GLY A 112 14.25 -4.99 -16.41
C GLY A 112 14.30 -6.24 -17.29
N ILE A 113 13.56 -7.28 -16.91
CA ILE A 113 13.44 -8.53 -17.68
C ILE A 113 12.67 -8.26 -18.98
N LEU A 114 11.54 -7.54 -18.90
CA LEU A 114 10.67 -7.29 -20.04
C LEU A 114 11.26 -6.32 -21.08
N PHE A 115 11.73 -5.16 -20.63
CA PHE A 115 12.08 -4.03 -21.51
C PHE A 115 13.52 -3.55 -21.32
N GLY A 116 14.37 -4.38 -20.72
CA GLY A 116 15.76 -4.04 -20.45
C GLY A 116 15.91 -2.83 -19.52
N ARG A 117 16.98 -2.06 -19.73
CA ARG A 117 17.31 -0.92 -18.86
C ARG A 117 16.18 0.11 -18.79
N VAL A 118 15.51 0.39 -19.91
CA VAL A 118 14.44 1.41 -19.95
C VAL A 118 13.27 0.99 -19.07
N GLY A 119 12.82 -0.27 -19.15
CA GLY A 119 11.73 -0.76 -18.29
C GLY A 119 12.05 -0.69 -16.81
N ARG A 120 13.28 -1.06 -16.44
CA ARG A 120 13.76 -0.97 -15.05
C ARG A 120 13.70 0.47 -14.53
N GLU A 121 14.14 1.45 -15.31
CA GLU A 121 14.12 2.85 -14.88
C GLU A 121 12.70 3.41 -14.80
N VAL A 122 11.87 3.18 -15.83
CA VAL A 122 10.51 3.73 -15.87
C VAL A 122 9.65 3.17 -14.76
N LEU A 123 9.65 1.84 -14.56
CA LEU A 123 8.86 1.22 -13.48
C LEU A 123 9.45 1.52 -12.10
N GLY A 124 10.78 1.59 -11.97
CA GLY A 124 11.43 1.93 -10.70
C GLY A 124 11.18 3.38 -10.26
N ILE A 125 11.28 4.34 -11.18
CA ILE A 125 10.94 5.75 -10.89
C ILE A 125 9.44 5.87 -10.61
N GLY A 126 8.60 5.22 -11.41
CA GLY A 126 7.15 5.20 -11.19
C GLY A 126 6.77 4.62 -9.83
N PHE A 127 7.43 3.55 -9.40
CA PHE A 127 7.27 2.95 -8.07
C PHE A 127 7.66 3.91 -6.96
N ALA A 128 8.85 4.51 -7.04
CA ALA A 128 9.33 5.44 -6.03
C ALA A 128 8.44 6.68 -5.89
N LEU A 129 7.99 7.24 -7.03
CA LEU A 129 7.03 8.35 -7.02
C LEU A 129 5.70 7.90 -6.40
N PHE A 130 5.19 6.73 -6.78
CA PHE A 130 3.91 6.22 -6.27
C PHE A 130 3.92 6.08 -4.75
N THR A 131 4.96 5.48 -4.19
CA THR A 131 5.08 5.28 -2.74
C THR A 131 5.37 6.58 -2.00
N ILE A 132 6.12 7.52 -2.57
CA ILE A 132 6.33 8.87 -1.99
C ILE A 132 4.99 9.61 -1.88
N PHE A 133 4.21 9.66 -2.96
CA PHE A 133 2.91 10.32 -2.95
C PHE A 133 1.89 9.63 -2.04
N THR A 134 1.94 8.30 -1.96
CA THR A 134 1.11 7.53 -1.02
C THR A 134 1.51 7.84 0.43
N SER A 135 2.81 7.97 0.71
CA SER A 135 3.30 8.43 2.02
C SER A 135 2.87 9.86 2.32
N ALA A 136 2.91 10.76 1.34
CA ALA A 136 2.40 12.13 1.46
C ALA A 136 0.91 12.16 1.83
N SER A 137 0.11 11.34 1.15
CA SER A 137 -1.32 11.15 1.47
C SER A 137 -1.50 10.67 2.92
N GLY A 138 -0.60 9.82 3.40
CA GLY A 138 -0.59 9.32 4.77
C GLY A 138 -0.24 10.40 5.79
N ILE A 139 0.79 11.20 5.51
CA ILE A 139 1.16 12.38 6.33
C ILE A 139 -0.01 13.35 6.42
N LEU A 140 -0.68 13.63 5.30
CA LEU A 140 -1.88 14.47 5.28
C LEU A 140 -3.00 13.85 6.15
N GLY A 141 -3.25 12.55 6.02
CA GLY A 141 -4.20 11.82 6.87
C GLY A 141 -3.89 11.94 8.36
N ILE A 142 -2.62 11.80 8.76
CA ILE A 142 -2.18 11.96 10.15
C ILE A 142 -2.38 13.42 10.62
N SER A 143 -2.08 14.42 9.80
CA SER A 143 -2.33 15.81 10.15
C SER A 143 -3.82 16.14 10.33
N ILE A 144 -4.69 15.51 9.54
CA ILE A 144 -6.15 15.63 9.69
C ILE A 144 -6.58 14.98 11.01
N SER A 145 -6.00 13.83 11.37
CA SER A 145 -6.24 13.20 12.67
C SER A 145 -5.82 14.09 13.84
N PHE A 146 -4.64 14.71 13.79
CA PHE A 146 -4.19 15.64 14.83
C PHE A 146 -5.08 16.88 14.93
N ASN A 147 -5.52 17.44 13.80
CA ASN A 147 -6.51 18.52 13.79
C ASN A 147 -7.82 18.09 14.47
N ALA A 148 -8.33 16.90 14.15
CA ALA A 148 -9.57 16.39 14.74
C ALA A 148 -9.43 16.18 16.25
N LEU A 149 -8.35 15.54 16.70
CA LEU A 149 -8.08 15.23 18.10
C LEU A 149 -7.82 16.47 18.95
N SER A 150 -7.12 17.47 18.41
CA SER A 150 -6.80 18.72 19.11
C SER A 150 -7.86 19.80 18.99
N THR A 151 -8.97 19.55 18.27
CA THR A 151 -9.94 20.57 17.89
C THR A 151 -9.30 21.79 17.23
N HIS A 152 -8.40 21.55 16.27
CA HIS A 152 -7.61 22.58 15.57
C HIS A 152 -6.74 23.44 16.52
N GLY A 153 -6.00 22.78 17.43
CA GLY A 153 -5.17 23.46 18.43
C GLY A 153 -3.97 24.23 17.88
N THR A 154 -3.53 23.97 16.64
CA THR A 154 -2.50 24.74 15.93
C THR A 154 -2.72 24.66 14.42
N CYS A 155 -1.88 25.34 13.64
CA CYS A 155 -1.97 25.31 12.19
C CYS A 155 -1.71 23.89 11.64
N THR A 156 -2.42 23.53 10.57
CA THR A 156 -2.30 22.20 9.95
C THR A 156 -0.89 21.93 9.44
N ALA A 157 -0.14 22.97 9.05
CA ALA A 157 1.26 22.84 8.65
C ALA A 157 2.15 22.28 9.77
N VAL A 158 1.96 22.72 11.02
CA VAL A 158 2.70 22.18 12.18
C VAL A 158 2.34 20.70 12.38
N PHE A 159 1.06 20.33 12.28
CA PHE A 159 0.66 18.93 12.38
C PHE A 159 1.21 18.05 11.25
N ALA A 160 1.29 18.57 10.03
CA ALA A 160 1.94 17.88 8.91
C ALA A 160 3.45 17.69 9.17
N ALA A 161 4.12 18.68 9.74
CA ALA A 161 5.54 18.57 10.11
C ALA A 161 5.75 17.53 11.21
N VAL A 162 4.91 17.53 12.26
CA VAL A 162 4.95 16.50 13.32
C VAL A 162 4.69 15.10 12.74
N ALA A 163 3.70 14.97 11.85
CA ALA A 163 3.41 13.72 11.17
C ALA A 163 4.61 13.22 10.35
N ALA A 164 5.28 14.10 9.61
CA ALA A 164 6.48 13.77 8.83
C ALA A 164 7.64 13.32 9.71
N ILE A 165 7.86 13.96 10.86
CA ILE A 165 8.88 13.55 11.84
C ILE A 165 8.59 12.14 12.36
N ILE A 166 7.33 11.84 12.73
CA ILE A 166 6.92 10.51 13.17
C ILE A 166 7.17 9.47 12.08
N VAL A 167 6.76 9.75 10.84
CA VAL A 167 6.95 8.86 9.69
C VAL A 167 8.44 8.63 9.41
N PHE A 168 9.28 9.65 9.49
CA PHE A 168 10.73 9.53 9.34
C PHE A 168 11.35 8.61 10.41
N LEU A 169 11.02 8.84 11.69
CA LEU A 169 11.55 8.04 12.79
C LEU A 169 11.11 6.58 12.69
N CYS A 170 9.83 6.33 12.39
CA CYS A 170 9.32 4.97 12.24
C CYS A 170 9.84 4.27 10.98
N SER A 171 10.06 4.98 9.87
CA SER A 171 10.52 4.36 8.61
C SER A 171 12.01 4.04 8.62
N SER A 172 12.76 4.63 9.54
CA SER A 172 14.18 4.36 9.76
C SER A 172 14.45 2.98 10.40
N ILE A 173 13.41 2.23 10.80
CA ILE A 173 13.54 0.82 11.19
C ILE A 173 13.99 -0.01 9.98
N ARG A 174 15.06 -0.81 10.12
CA ARG A 174 15.73 -1.48 8.97
C ARG A 174 15.03 -2.70 8.40
N THR A 175 14.21 -3.42 9.19
CA THR A 175 13.68 -4.74 8.77
C THR A 175 12.17 -4.73 8.58
N LEU A 176 11.72 -5.23 7.43
CA LEU A 176 10.32 -5.41 7.07
C LEU A 176 9.60 -6.44 7.96
N SER A 177 10.31 -7.45 8.50
CA SER A 177 9.79 -8.37 9.51
C SER A 177 9.26 -7.63 10.75
N ARG A 178 9.99 -6.62 11.24
CA ARG A 178 9.50 -5.76 12.34
C ARG A 178 8.33 -4.87 11.93
N MET A 179 8.19 -4.58 10.63
CA MET A 179 7.03 -3.86 10.09
C MET A 179 5.78 -4.73 9.95
N SER A 180 5.89 -6.06 9.90
CA SER A 180 4.72 -6.96 9.84
C SER A 180 3.82 -6.84 11.08
N TRP A 181 4.40 -6.63 12.27
CA TRP A 181 3.62 -6.35 13.49
C TRP A 181 2.89 -5.00 13.39
N LEU A 182 3.58 -3.96 12.89
CA LEU A 182 2.98 -2.64 12.65
C LEU A 182 1.83 -2.72 11.62
N ALA A 183 1.94 -3.61 10.63
CA ALA A 183 0.87 -3.84 9.66
C ALA A 183 -0.38 -4.42 10.33
N TRP A 184 -0.25 -5.40 11.23
CA TRP A 184 -1.38 -5.94 11.99
C TRP A 184 -2.07 -4.90 12.85
N VAL A 185 -1.29 -4.19 13.67
CA VAL A 185 -1.82 -3.08 14.50
C VAL A 185 -2.49 -2.05 13.61
N GLY A 186 -1.88 -1.73 12.47
CA GLY A 186 -2.40 -0.74 11.55
C GLY A 186 -3.70 -1.15 10.86
N VAL A 187 -3.84 -2.41 10.43
CA VAL A 187 -5.08 -2.93 9.83
C VAL A 187 -6.19 -2.97 10.87
N ILE A 188 -5.94 -3.55 12.05
CA ILE A 188 -6.96 -3.70 13.10
C ILE A 188 -7.46 -2.32 13.56
N SER A 189 -6.54 -1.39 13.83
CA SER A 189 -6.88 -0.05 14.31
C SER A 189 -7.67 0.75 13.25
N LEU A 190 -7.26 0.70 11.98
CA LEU A 190 -7.98 1.37 10.91
C LEU A 190 -9.36 0.76 10.65
N MET A 191 -9.45 -0.57 10.62
CA MET A 191 -10.73 -1.28 10.44
C MET A 191 -11.70 -0.97 11.57
N ALA A 192 -11.24 -0.98 12.82
CA ALA A 192 -12.06 -0.63 13.97
C ALA A 192 -12.55 0.81 13.89
N ALA A 193 -11.72 1.77 13.46
CA ALA A 193 -12.12 3.15 13.26
C ALA A 193 -13.16 3.33 12.14
N VAL A 194 -12.98 2.63 11.02
CA VAL A 194 -13.91 2.70 9.88
C VAL A 194 -15.26 2.07 10.24
N TYR A 195 -15.27 0.91 10.89
CA TYR A 195 -16.52 0.29 11.33
C TYR A 195 -17.22 1.11 12.41
N LEU A 196 -16.48 1.70 13.35
CA LEU A 196 -17.05 2.63 14.34
C LEU A 196 -17.81 3.77 13.65
N VAL A 197 -17.18 4.42 12.66
CA VAL A 197 -17.82 5.51 11.91
C VAL A 197 -19.01 4.99 11.10
N THR A 198 -18.87 3.84 10.45
CA THR A 198 -19.94 3.22 9.64
C THR A 198 -21.19 2.92 10.48
N ILE A 199 -21.01 2.38 11.68
CA ILE A 199 -22.12 2.12 12.62
C ILE A 199 -22.68 3.44 13.14
N ALA A 200 -21.82 4.37 13.56
CA ALA A 200 -22.24 5.65 14.11
C ALA A 200 -23.06 6.48 13.13
N VAL A 201 -22.70 6.49 11.84
CA VAL A 201 -23.48 7.21 10.83
C VAL A 201 -24.81 6.51 10.50
N GLY A 202 -24.91 5.19 10.70
CA GLY A 202 -26.15 4.44 10.50
C GLY A 202 -27.17 4.60 11.63
N ILE A 203 -26.74 5.03 12.82
CA ILE A 203 -27.60 5.23 14.00
C ILE A 203 -27.83 6.71 14.32
N GLN A 204 -27.05 7.63 13.76
CA GLN A 204 -27.24 9.06 13.98
C GLN A 204 -28.43 9.56 13.17
N ASP A 205 -29.24 10.45 13.75
CA ASP A 205 -30.40 11.04 13.06
C ASP A 205 -29.97 11.90 11.86
N ARG A 206 -28.79 12.55 11.98
CA ARG A 206 -28.25 13.43 10.94
C ARG A 206 -26.72 13.49 10.94
N PRO A 207 -26.06 13.62 9.77
CA PRO A 207 -24.63 13.85 9.65
C PRO A 207 -24.19 15.14 10.34
N SER A 208 -22.95 15.16 10.84
CA SER A 208 -22.40 16.32 11.53
C SER A 208 -22.18 17.53 10.63
N ALA A 209 -21.96 17.29 9.33
CA ALA A 209 -21.79 18.33 8.31
C ALA A 209 -23.11 18.83 7.71
N ALA A 210 -24.23 18.15 7.95
CA ALA A 210 -25.54 18.59 7.49
C ALA A 210 -26.03 19.82 8.29
N PRO A 211 -26.85 20.71 7.70
CA PRO A 211 -27.42 21.86 8.40
C PRO A 211 -28.07 21.46 9.73
N GLN A 212 -27.64 22.10 10.82
CA GLN A 212 -28.10 21.76 12.17
C GLN A 212 -29.36 22.55 12.59
N ILE A 213 -29.94 23.32 11.67
CA ILE A 213 -31.13 24.17 11.83
C ILE A 213 -32.40 23.31 11.69
N ASN A 214 -33.47 23.63 12.42
CA ASN A 214 -34.72 22.86 12.46
C ASN A 214 -34.50 21.36 12.78
N LEU A 215 -33.97 21.11 13.98
CA LEU A 215 -33.76 19.75 14.53
C LEU A 215 -35.02 18.87 14.53
N ASP A 216 -36.19 19.49 14.49
CA ASP A 216 -37.49 18.82 14.54
C ASP A 216 -37.94 18.27 13.17
N ASP A 217 -37.26 18.63 12.07
CA ASP A 217 -37.53 18.10 10.74
C ASP A 217 -36.82 16.74 10.54
N ASP A 218 -37.57 15.73 10.04
CA ASP A 218 -37.02 14.42 9.67
C ASP A 218 -35.95 14.57 8.58
N TRP A 219 -34.68 14.52 8.97
CA TRP A 219 -33.56 14.56 8.03
C TRP A 219 -33.57 13.31 7.14
N LYS A 220 -33.47 13.51 5.83
CA LYS A 220 -33.35 12.43 4.85
C LYS A 220 -32.13 12.67 3.99
N SER A 221 -31.31 11.62 3.88
CA SER A 221 -30.14 11.60 3.02
C SER A 221 -30.52 11.77 1.55
N ASP A 222 -29.79 12.63 0.84
CA ASP A 222 -29.91 12.89 -0.59
C ASP A 222 -29.02 11.95 -1.44
N TYR A 223 -28.78 10.73 -0.94
CA TYR A 223 -28.02 9.72 -1.67
C TYR A 223 -28.63 9.47 -3.05
N LYS A 224 -27.76 9.23 -4.04
CA LYS A 224 -28.17 8.96 -5.41
C LYS A 224 -27.78 7.54 -5.81
N LEU A 225 -28.76 6.79 -6.33
CA LEU A 225 -28.49 5.49 -6.95
C LEU A 225 -27.69 5.66 -8.24
N TYR A 226 -28.05 6.68 -9.03
CA TYR A 226 -27.37 7.10 -10.24
C TYR A 226 -27.14 8.60 -10.18
N ASN A 227 -25.92 9.05 -10.44
CA ASN A 227 -25.61 10.46 -10.60
C ASN A 227 -25.14 10.72 -12.05
N SER A 228 -25.07 11.99 -12.44
CA SER A 228 -24.60 12.41 -13.77
C SER A 228 -23.48 13.43 -13.64
N PRO A 229 -22.30 13.01 -13.13
CA PRO A 229 -21.13 13.89 -13.07
C PRO A 229 -20.64 14.24 -14.47
N ASP A 230 -19.88 15.33 -14.57
CA ASP A 230 -19.11 15.59 -15.78
C ASP A 230 -17.97 14.57 -15.92
N PHE A 231 -17.30 14.59 -17.08
CA PHE A 231 -16.24 13.62 -17.36
C PHE A 231 -15.06 13.74 -16.38
N ALA A 232 -14.69 14.96 -15.97
CA ALA A 232 -13.54 15.18 -15.12
C ALA A 232 -13.79 14.68 -13.69
N ASP A 233 -14.98 14.95 -13.15
CA ASP A 233 -15.44 14.47 -11.86
C ASP A 233 -15.58 12.95 -11.85
N ALA A 234 -16.16 12.37 -12.91
CA ALA A 234 -16.28 10.92 -13.06
C ALA A 234 -14.90 10.24 -13.03
N MET A 235 -13.94 10.76 -13.81
CA MET A 235 -12.59 10.20 -13.87
C MET A 235 -11.81 10.40 -12.55
N THR A 236 -12.05 11.50 -11.83
CA THR A 236 -11.47 11.75 -10.51
C THR A 236 -11.98 10.74 -9.47
N ALA A 237 -13.29 10.43 -9.50
CA ALA A 237 -13.89 9.41 -8.65
C ALA A 237 -13.39 8.00 -9.00
N ILE A 238 -13.30 7.65 -10.29
CA ILE A 238 -12.71 6.38 -10.74
C ILE A 238 -11.25 6.27 -10.28
N SER A 239 -10.46 7.34 -10.43
CA SER A 239 -9.05 7.37 -10.01
C SER A 239 -8.90 7.21 -8.50
N THR A 240 -9.84 7.73 -7.72
CA THR A 240 -9.90 7.48 -6.27
C THR A 240 -10.10 6.01 -5.95
N ILE A 241 -10.96 5.31 -6.71
CA ILE A 241 -11.17 3.86 -6.58
C ILE A 241 -9.92 3.10 -7.02
N VAL A 242 -9.25 3.51 -8.09
CA VAL A 242 -7.96 2.93 -8.53
C VAL A 242 -6.92 3.04 -7.40
N PHE A 243 -6.79 4.21 -6.79
CA PHE A 243 -5.89 4.41 -5.65
C PHE A 243 -6.24 3.49 -4.47
N ALA A 244 -7.53 3.24 -4.22
CA ALA A 244 -7.92 2.36 -3.12
C ALA A 244 -7.43 0.92 -3.28
N TYR A 245 -7.32 0.44 -4.51
CA TYR A 245 -6.73 -0.86 -4.82
C TYR A 245 -5.24 -0.81 -5.16
N ALA A 246 -4.58 0.34 -5.05
CA ALA A 246 -3.21 0.52 -5.55
C ALA A 246 -2.10 -0.04 -4.64
N GLY A 247 -2.34 -1.15 -3.94
CA GLY A 247 -1.31 -1.85 -3.16
C GLY A 247 -0.41 -2.78 -3.98
N THR A 248 -0.85 -3.16 -5.19
CA THR A 248 -0.23 -4.15 -6.08
C THR A 248 1.31 -4.07 -6.20
N PRO A 249 1.96 -2.92 -6.48
CA PRO A 249 3.41 -2.92 -6.67
C PRO A 249 4.20 -3.28 -5.39
N LEU A 250 3.62 -3.11 -4.19
CA LEU A 250 4.24 -3.56 -2.94
C LEU A 250 4.12 -5.08 -2.75
N PHE A 251 3.32 -5.78 -3.55
CA PHE A 251 3.17 -7.23 -3.42
C PHE A 251 4.42 -7.97 -3.91
N PHE A 252 5.22 -7.39 -4.81
CA PHE A 252 6.52 -7.95 -5.22
C PHE A 252 7.49 -8.12 -4.04
N PRO A 253 7.85 -7.07 -3.27
CA PRO A 253 8.74 -7.22 -2.13
C PRO A 253 8.10 -8.05 -1.01
N ILE A 254 6.78 -7.96 -0.80
CA ILE A 254 6.07 -8.82 0.16
C ILE A 254 6.21 -10.30 -0.23
N ALA A 255 6.03 -10.65 -1.51
CA ALA A 255 6.20 -12.00 -2.02
C ALA A 255 7.65 -12.50 -1.92
N ALA A 256 8.64 -11.60 -2.09
CA ALA A 256 10.05 -11.94 -1.96
C ALA A 256 10.42 -12.42 -0.55
N GLU A 257 9.77 -11.83 0.46
CA GLU A 257 10.04 -12.03 1.88
C GLU A 257 9.13 -13.11 2.51
N MET A 258 8.26 -13.73 1.71
CA MET A 258 7.48 -14.89 2.14
C MET A 258 8.38 -16.09 2.40
N ARG A 259 8.13 -16.77 3.52
CA ARG A 259 8.80 -18.03 3.86
C ARG A 259 8.49 -19.13 2.83
N ASP A 260 7.23 -19.21 2.40
CA ASP A 260 6.78 -20.13 1.35
C ASP A 260 5.92 -19.40 0.31
N PRO A 261 6.48 -19.11 -0.88
CA PRO A 261 5.78 -18.41 -1.95
C PRO A 261 4.59 -19.19 -2.55
N HIS A 262 4.46 -20.50 -2.36
CA HIS A 262 3.29 -21.25 -2.85
C HIS A 262 1.99 -20.85 -2.13
N HIS A 263 2.10 -20.30 -0.92
CA HIS A 263 0.97 -19.75 -0.18
C HIS A 263 0.57 -18.32 -0.60
N TYR A 264 1.26 -17.71 -1.57
CA TYR A 264 1.02 -16.33 -1.99
C TYR A 264 -0.42 -16.10 -2.45
N THR A 265 -0.93 -16.93 -3.36
CA THR A 265 -2.28 -16.78 -3.92
C THR A 265 -3.36 -16.86 -2.84
N LYS A 266 -3.15 -17.73 -1.84
CA LYS A 266 -4.06 -17.84 -0.68
C LYS A 266 -4.09 -16.54 0.12
N ALA A 267 -2.92 -15.94 0.39
CA ALA A 267 -2.82 -14.68 1.13
C ALA A 267 -3.43 -13.50 0.34
N MET A 268 -3.16 -13.46 -0.97
CA MET A 268 -3.68 -12.44 -1.88
C MET A 268 -5.21 -12.49 -1.96
N LEU A 269 -5.81 -13.66 -2.19
CA LEU A 269 -7.26 -13.81 -2.29
C LEU A 269 -7.97 -13.42 -0.99
N LEU A 270 -7.39 -13.76 0.16
CA LEU A 270 -7.91 -13.33 1.46
C LEU A 270 -7.89 -11.80 1.60
N CYS A 271 -6.75 -11.16 1.29
CA CYS A 271 -6.63 -9.71 1.31
C CYS A 271 -7.66 -9.04 0.40
N GLN A 272 -7.71 -9.46 -0.86
CA GLN A 272 -8.53 -8.85 -1.90
C GLN A 272 -10.03 -8.98 -1.61
N SER A 273 -10.46 -10.14 -1.10
CA SER A 273 -11.85 -10.38 -0.70
C SER A 273 -12.25 -9.48 0.47
N VAL A 274 -11.42 -9.40 1.51
CA VAL A 274 -11.70 -8.55 2.68
C VAL A 274 -11.71 -7.08 2.29
N ALA A 275 -10.74 -6.61 1.50
CA ALA A 275 -10.69 -5.23 1.03
C ALA A 275 -11.95 -4.86 0.24
N THR A 276 -12.32 -5.67 -0.75
CA THR A 276 -13.48 -5.42 -1.61
C THR A 276 -14.79 -5.41 -0.85
N VAL A 277 -15.03 -6.40 0.01
CA VAL A 277 -16.25 -6.42 0.85
C VAL A 277 -16.30 -5.19 1.75
N THR A 278 -15.18 -4.83 2.37
CA THR A 278 -15.12 -3.67 3.25
C THR A 278 -15.39 -2.38 2.48
N TYR A 279 -14.80 -2.18 1.30
CA TYR A 279 -15.01 -0.97 0.50
C TYR A 279 -16.46 -0.83 0.04
N ILE A 280 -17.10 -1.94 -0.36
CA ILE A 280 -18.53 -1.94 -0.75
C ILE A 280 -19.39 -1.58 0.46
N VAL A 281 -19.25 -2.29 1.58
CA VAL A 281 -20.10 -2.09 2.77
C VAL A 281 -19.94 -0.67 3.32
N VAL A 282 -18.70 -0.23 3.55
CA VAL A 282 -18.40 1.09 4.10
C VAL A 282 -18.80 2.20 3.13
N GLY A 283 -18.50 2.02 1.84
CA GLY A 283 -18.89 2.95 0.78
C GLY A 283 -20.39 3.17 0.73
N ILE A 284 -21.17 2.08 0.68
CA ILE A 284 -22.63 2.13 0.61
C ILE A 284 -23.19 2.76 1.90
N VAL A 285 -22.84 2.23 3.07
CA VAL A 285 -23.47 2.66 4.32
C VAL A 285 -23.16 4.13 4.60
N ILE A 286 -21.89 4.55 4.54
CA ILE A 286 -21.55 5.95 4.81
C ILE A 286 -22.22 6.89 3.80
N TYR A 287 -22.21 6.57 2.51
CA TYR A 287 -22.87 7.44 1.53
C TYR A 287 -24.39 7.43 1.64
N TYR A 288 -25.01 6.27 1.90
CA TYR A 288 -26.45 6.15 2.08
C TYR A 288 -26.94 7.01 3.25
N TYR A 289 -26.21 7.03 4.37
CA TYR A 289 -26.59 7.81 5.55
C TYR A 289 -26.03 9.24 5.60
N CYS A 290 -25.08 9.62 4.75
CA CYS A 290 -24.53 10.98 4.75
C CYS A 290 -24.89 11.80 3.50
N GLY A 291 -25.22 11.15 2.39
CA GLY A 291 -25.55 11.82 1.14
C GLY A 291 -24.43 12.75 0.66
N SER A 292 -24.77 13.96 0.24
CA SER A 292 -23.81 14.99 -0.18
C SER A 292 -22.93 15.52 0.96
N TYR A 293 -23.24 15.21 2.22
CA TYR A 293 -22.49 15.64 3.40
C TYR A 293 -21.42 14.65 3.86
N VAL A 294 -21.07 13.66 3.04
CA VAL A 294 -19.91 12.79 3.27
C VAL A 294 -18.64 13.62 3.41
N ALA A 295 -17.90 13.45 4.50
CA ALA A 295 -16.60 14.06 4.67
C ALA A 295 -15.52 13.30 3.88
N SER A 296 -14.46 14.00 3.48
CA SER A 296 -13.26 13.40 2.89
C SER A 296 -12.04 13.84 3.70
N PRO A 297 -11.39 12.96 4.49
CA PRO A 297 -11.64 11.52 4.64
C PRO A 297 -12.95 11.19 5.39
N ALA A 298 -13.53 10.03 5.07
CA ALA A 298 -14.83 9.56 5.58
C ALA A 298 -14.94 9.49 7.11
N LEU A 299 -13.82 9.34 7.84
CA LEU A 299 -13.78 9.38 9.30
C LEU A 299 -14.36 10.69 9.87
N GLY A 300 -14.34 11.77 9.09
CA GLY A 300 -14.92 13.06 9.46
C GLY A 300 -16.45 13.13 9.43
N SER A 301 -17.14 12.12 8.89
CA SER A 301 -18.59 12.17 8.63
C SER A 301 -19.45 11.94 9.88
N ALA A 302 -18.84 11.41 10.95
CA ALA A 302 -19.53 11.20 12.23
C ALA A 302 -19.60 12.49 13.07
N GLY A 303 -20.44 12.47 14.12
CA GLY A 303 -20.52 13.52 15.14
C GLY A 303 -19.17 13.85 15.81
N LYS A 304 -19.03 15.06 16.38
CA LYS A 304 -17.76 15.58 16.95
C LYS A 304 -17.02 14.56 17.83
N THR A 305 -17.71 13.96 18.79
CA THR A 305 -17.12 12.98 19.73
C THR A 305 -16.66 11.71 19.01
N ILE A 306 -17.52 11.12 18.16
CA ILE A 306 -17.19 9.90 17.42
C ILE A 306 -16.06 10.16 16.43
N LYS A 307 -16.05 11.32 15.76
CA LYS A 307 -14.95 11.75 14.88
C LYS A 307 -13.61 11.73 15.63
N GLN A 308 -13.55 12.28 16.85
CA GLN A 308 -12.32 12.27 17.65
C GLN A 308 -11.89 10.85 18.03
N ILE A 309 -12.82 10.01 18.50
CA ILE A 309 -12.53 8.61 18.85
C ILE A 309 -12.05 7.84 17.61
N ALA A 310 -12.72 8.02 16.47
CA ALA A 310 -12.39 7.37 15.21
C ALA A 310 -11.00 7.77 14.70
N TYR A 311 -10.66 9.06 14.71
CA TYR A 311 -9.34 9.51 14.30
C TYR A 311 -8.25 9.08 15.29
N GLY A 312 -8.54 9.01 16.58
CA GLY A 312 -7.63 8.44 17.58
C GLY A 312 -7.36 6.96 17.34
N LEU A 313 -8.41 6.19 17.04
CA LEU A 313 -8.31 4.77 16.73
C LEU A 313 -7.65 4.52 15.37
N ALA A 314 -7.86 5.38 14.37
CA ALA A 314 -7.23 5.25 13.05
C ALA A 314 -5.75 5.65 13.05
N LEU A 315 -5.30 6.45 14.03
CA LEU A 315 -3.96 7.06 14.05
C LEU A 315 -2.82 6.03 13.89
N PRO A 316 -2.80 4.87 14.60
CA PRO A 316 -1.76 3.86 14.40
C PRO A 316 -1.75 3.30 12.97
N GLY A 317 -2.92 3.07 12.37
CA GLY A 317 -3.06 2.60 10.99
C GLY A 317 -2.61 3.62 9.94
N LEU A 318 -2.88 4.90 10.18
CA LEU A 318 -2.41 5.99 9.32
C LEU A 318 -0.88 6.12 9.39
N ILE A 319 -0.30 6.09 10.60
CA ILE A 319 1.15 6.11 10.81
C ILE A 319 1.80 4.89 10.14
N ALA A 320 1.28 3.68 10.37
CA ALA A 320 1.81 2.46 9.77
C ALA A 320 1.78 2.52 8.23
N GLY A 321 0.67 3.01 7.63
CA GLY A 321 0.54 3.14 6.18
C GLY A 321 1.55 4.12 5.57
N ALA A 322 1.68 5.30 6.15
CA ALA A 322 2.64 6.31 5.69
C ALA A 322 4.09 5.82 5.84
N THR A 323 4.37 5.13 6.95
CA THR A 323 5.69 4.59 7.29
C THR A 323 6.12 3.48 6.34
N ILE A 324 5.23 2.51 6.05
CA ILE A 324 5.56 1.39 5.14
C ILE A 324 5.92 1.94 3.75
N ASN A 325 5.15 2.89 3.23
CA ASN A 325 5.42 3.49 1.92
C ASN A 325 6.74 4.28 1.91
N ALA A 326 7.03 5.06 2.96
CA ALA A 326 8.30 5.77 3.07
C ALA A 326 9.50 4.79 3.19
N HIS A 327 9.36 3.76 4.03
CA HIS A 327 10.39 2.75 4.26
C HIS A 327 10.73 1.99 2.98
N VAL A 328 9.73 1.52 2.24
CA VAL A 328 9.94 0.71 1.03
C VAL A 328 10.62 1.54 -0.07
N THR A 329 10.29 2.82 -0.21
CA THR A 329 11.00 3.73 -1.13
C THR A 329 12.47 3.90 -0.72
N GLY A 330 12.71 4.14 0.59
CA GLY A 330 14.05 4.27 1.14
C GLY A 330 14.87 3.01 0.88
N LYS A 331 14.29 1.82 1.13
CA LYS A 331 14.90 0.51 0.87
C LYS A 331 15.20 0.29 -0.60
N TYR A 332 14.28 0.65 -1.49
CA TYR A 332 14.48 0.58 -2.93
C TYR A 332 15.72 1.37 -3.36
N ALA A 333 15.79 2.65 -3.00
CA ALA A 333 16.94 3.50 -3.32
C ALA A 333 18.23 3.01 -2.63
N PHE A 334 18.13 2.54 -1.40
CA PHE A 334 19.25 2.04 -0.60
C PHE A 334 19.92 0.82 -1.23
N VAL A 335 19.11 -0.19 -1.57
CA VAL A 335 19.58 -1.40 -2.24
C VAL A 335 20.21 -1.04 -3.57
N ARG A 336 19.61 -0.10 -4.32
CA ARG A 336 20.11 0.30 -5.63
C ARG A 336 21.46 1.03 -5.58
N ILE A 337 21.64 1.94 -4.62
CA ILE A 337 22.88 2.73 -4.47
C ILE A 337 24.03 1.86 -3.94
N LEU A 338 23.75 0.98 -2.97
CA LEU A 338 24.79 0.17 -2.31
C LEU A 338 24.95 -1.24 -2.90
N ARG A 339 24.21 -1.60 -3.96
CA ARG A 339 24.31 -2.91 -4.63
C ARG A 339 25.75 -3.20 -5.04
N GLY A 340 26.25 -4.38 -4.70
CA GLY A 340 27.63 -4.80 -4.98
C GLY A 340 28.70 -4.20 -4.07
N SER A 341 28.31 -3.43 -3.04
CA SER A 341 29.24 -2.92 -2.03
C SER A 341 29.13 -3.69 -0.71
N LYS A 342 30.25 -3.79 0.03
CA LYS A 342 30.25 -4.36 1.40
C LYS A 342 29.36 -3.57 2.39
N HIS A 343 29.04 -2.31 2.06
CA HIS A 343 28.26 -1.42 2.91
C HIS A 343 26.78 -1.77 2.93
N LEU A 344 26.28 -2.55 1.96
CA LEU A 344 24.88 -2.98 1.92
C LEU A 344 24.52 -3.83 3.15
N THR A 345 25.40 -4.75 3.53
CA THR A 345 25.18 -5.72 4.62
C THR A 345 25.95 -5.39 5.89
N ALA A 346 27.09 -4.68 5.80
CA ALA A 346 27.89 -4.32 6.97
C ALA A 346 27.41 -3.03 7.67
N ASN A 347 27.42 -3.04 9.01
CA ASN A 347 27.09 -1.89 9.87
C ASN A 347 28.18 -0.80 9.84
N THR A 348 28.35 -0.14 8.70
CA THR A 348 29.35 0.92 8.48
C THR A 348 28.73 2.31 8.58
N PHE A 349 29.55 3.35 8.71
CA PHE A 349 29.07 4.74 8.66
C PHE A 349 28.33 5.04 7.34
N VAL A 350 28.88 4.57 6.21
CA VAL A 350 28.24 4.72 4.88
C VAL A 350 26.86 4.07 4.86
N HIS A 351 26.73 2.85 5.41
CA HIS A 351 25.42 2.18 5.53
C HIS A 351 24.41 3.06 6.26
N TRP A 352 24.75 3.54 7.46
CA TRP A 352 23.83 4.32 8.28
C TRP A 352 23.53 5.71 7.70
N ALA A 353 24.54 6.39 7.17
CA ALA A 353 24.38 7.71 6.55
C ALA A 353 23.50 7.61 5.30
N THR A 354 23.70 6.62 4.44
CA THR A 354 22.87 6.40 3.25
C THR A 354 21.45 5.99 3.65
N TRP A 355 21.29 5.06 4.61
CA TRP A 355 19.97 4.61 5.06
C TRP A 355 19.13 5.76 5.63
N LEU A 356 19.66 6.47 6.63
CA LEU A 356 18.95 7.58 7.28
C LEU A 356 18.77 8.77 6.34
N GLY A 357 19.73 9.04 5.46
CA GLY A 357 19.62 10.08 4.44
C GLY A 357 18.47 9.82 3.46
N LEU A 358 18.30 8.57 3.03
CA LEU A 358 17.23 8.18 2.10
C LEU A 358 15.85 8.19 2.75
N THR A 359 15.72 7.68 3.97
CA THR A 359 14.43 7.72 4.70
C THR A 359 14.05 9.17 5.03
N PHE A 360 15.01 10.00 5.42
CA PHE A 360 14.79 11.44 5.63
C PHE A 360 14.33 12.13 4.36
N THR A 361 15.05 11.93 3.25
CA THR A 361 14.71 12.55 1.96
C THR A 361 13.31 12.14 1.52
N THR A 362 12.97 10.87 1.64
CA THR A 362 11.64 10.35 1.29
C THR A 362 10.54 11.01 2.13
N ALA A 363 10.71 11.05 3.45
CA ALA A 363 9.74 11.67 4.36
C ALA A 363 9.62 13.18 4.15
N PHE A 364 10.74 13.86 3.87
CA PHE A 364 10.77 15.29 3.60
C PHE A 364 10.07 15.66 2.30
N VAL A 365 10.31 14.92 1.22
CA VAL A 365 9.60 15.12 -0.06
C VAL A 365 8.11 14.84 0.11
N ALA A 366 7.75 13.76 0.83
CA ALA A 366 6.36 13.45 1.13
C ALA A 366 5.67 14.57 1.95
N TYR A 367 6.39 15.17 2.91
CA TYR A 367 5.91 16.34 3.66
C TYR A 367 5.64 17.56 2.78
N ILE A 368 6.55 17.86 1.84
CA ILE A 368 6.37 18.97 0.89
C ILE A 368 5.12 18.73 0.05
N ILE A 369 4.93 17.53 -0.49
CA ILE A 369 3.75 17.19 -1.31
C ILE A 369 2.47 17.31 -0.48
N ALA A 370 2.46 16.76 0.74
CA ALA A 370 1.30 16.84 1.64
C ALA A 370 0.94 18.29 1.99
N SER A 371 1.94 19.17 2.11
CA SER A 371 1.75 20.60 2.40
C SER A 371 1.33 21.40 1.17
N ALA A 372 1.80 21.01 -0.03
CA ALA A 372 1.48 21.66 -1.28
C ALA A 372 0.06 21.33 -1.77
N ILE A 373 -0.44 20.12 -1.50
CA ILE A 373 -1.79 19.67 -1.86
C ILE A 373 -2.52 19.22 -0.58
N PRO A 374 -2.96 20.16 0.28
CA PRO A 374 -3.58 19.85 1.58
C PRO A 374 -5.05 19.41 1.45
N VAL A 375 -5.43 18.81 0.31
CA VAL A 375 -6.78 18.32 0.02
C VAL A 375 -6.71 16.83 -0.24
N PHE A 376 -7.24 16.05 0.71
CA PHE A 376 -7.09 14.59 0.73
C PHE A 376 -7.62 13.91 -0.54
N GLY A 377 -8.85 14.25 -0.97
CA GLY A 377 -9.47 13.65 -2.16
C GLY A 377 -8.73 13.97 -3.46
N SER A 378 -8.26 15.22 -3.61
CA SER A 378 -7.49 15.65 -4.79
C SER A 378 -6.13 14.95 -4.84
N LEU A 379 -5.45 14.80 -3.70
CA LEU A 379 -4.17 14.10 -3.64
C LEU A 379 -4.35 12.61 -3.98
N VAL A 380 -5.33 11.94 -3.35
CA VAL A 380 -5.62 10.52 -3.59
C VAL A 380 -5.98 10.24 -5.06
N SER A 381 -6.88 11.04 -5.65
CA SER A 381 -7.28 10.89 -7.05
C SER A 381 -6.14 11.16 -8.02
N LEU A 382 -5.30 12.17 -7.76
CA LEU A 382 -4.10 12.45 -8.56
C LEU A 382 -3.15 11.24 -8.60
N VAL A 383 -2.91 10.63 -7.44
CA VAL A 383 -2.03 9.44 -7.34
C VAL A 383 -2.63 8.26 -8.07
N GLY A 384 -3.93 8.02 -7.90
CA GLY A 384 -4.64 6.96 -8.62
C GLY A 384 -4.59 7.12 -10.13
N ALA A 385 -4.80 8.35 -10.63
CA ALA A 385 -4.81 8.66 -12.05
C ALA A 385 -3.43 8.50 -12.70
N LEU A 386 -2.42 9.15 -12.12
CA LEU A 386 -1.09 9.27 -12.72
C LEU A 386 -0.24 8.00 -12.52
N LEU A 387 -0.26 7.45 -11.30
CA LEU A 387 0.71 6.44 -10.88
C LEU A 387 0.03 5.10 -10.58
N GLY A 388 -1.19 5.11 -10.03
CA GLY A 388 -1.98 3.92 -9.76
C GLY A 388 -2.17 3.09 -11.02
N THR A 389 -2.77 3.67 -12.06
CA THR A 389 -3.02 2.97 -13.35
C THR A 389 -1.75 2.34 -13.95
N LEU A 390 -0.63 3.07 -13.96
CA LEU A 390 0.66 2.61 -14.47
C LEU A 390 1.25 1.48 -13.61
N GLN A 391 1.09 1.53 -12.29
CA GLN A 391 1.73 0.57 -11.38
C GLN A 391 0.86 -0.64 -11.05
N THR A 392 -0.45 -0.60 -11.29
CA THR A 392 -1.40 -1.64 -10.87
C THR A 392 -2.09 -2.36 -12.03
N PHE A 393 -2.13 -1.78 -13.24
CA PHE A 393 -2.82 -2.40 -14.39
C PHE A 393 -1.88 -2.78 -15.53
N GLN A 394 -1.12 -1.83 -16.06
CA GLN A 394 -0.44 -1.97 -17.35
C GLN A 394 0.69 -3.03 -17.39
N PRO A 395 1.59 -3.13 -16.38
CA PRO A 395 2.75 -4.02 -16.46
C PRO A 395 2.38 -5.50 -16.43
N TYR A 396 1.28 -5.86 -15.78
CA TYR A 396 0.87 -7.25 -15.56
C TYR A 396 0.38 -7.94 -16.83
N GLY A 397 -0.23 -7.18 -17.75
CA GLY A 397 -0.49 -7.64 -19.12
C GLY A 397 0.78 -8.05 -19.84
N CYS A 398 1.85 -7.26 -19.67
CA CYS A 398 3.14 -7.54 -20.28
C CYS A 398 3.85 -8.73 -19.61
N PHE A 399 3.73 -8.89 -18.28
CA PHE A 399 4.26 -10.05 -17.57
C PHE A 399 3.63 -11.35 -18.07
N TRP A 400 2.30 -11.36 -18.28
CA TRP A 400 1.62 -12.54 -18.80
C TRP A 400 2.08 -12.91 -20.22
N LEU A 401 2.22 -11.92 -21.11
CA LEU A 401 2.70 -12.09 -22.50
C LEU A 401 4.17 -12.50 -22.61
N TYR A 402 4.96 -12.35 -21.54
CA TYR A 402 6.36 -12.78 -21.54
C TYR A 402 6.49 -14.24 -21.13
N ASP A 403 5.66 -14.69 -20.18
CA ASP A 403 5.66 -16.06 -19.67
C ASP A 403 4.88 -17.04 -20.57
N ASN A 404 4.04 -16.55 -21.50
CA ASN A 404 3.20 -17.34 -22.42
C ASN A 404 3.41 -16.87 -23.85
#